data_AF-A0A0D2ZZX0-F1
#
_entry.id   AF-A0A0D2ZZX0-F1
#
_cell.length_a   1.000
_cell.length_b   1.000
_cell.length_c   1.000
_cell.angle_alpha   90.00
_cell.angle_beta   90.00
_cell.angle_gamma   90.00
#
_symmetry.space_group_name_H-M   'P 1'
#
loop_
_entity.id
_entity.type
_entity.pdbx_description
1 polymer ?
#
loop_
_entity_poly.entity_id
_entity_poly.type
_entity_poly.pdbx_seq_one_letter_code
_entity_poly.pdbx_strand_id
1 'polypeptide(L)'
;MPPALKLVPIAEEEMSKRCVDAGFLRVDELNSFHLEYSVHGSDGKRYTVDMAMKCTCGQFDKDKYPCVHAVAAATFMTDKAGRELHLSEYCSKYYLVEQWALAYHMTIYHVSHMSDWVIPEEIRAKK
;
A
#
# COMPACT_ATOMS: atom_id res chain seq x y z
N MET A 1 4.93 -11.52 -24.09
CA MET A 1 4.15 -10.52 -23.32
C MET A 1 4.85 -10.40 -21.97
N PRO A 2 5.23 -9.19 -21.50
CA PRO A 2 5.67 -9.07 -20.12
C PRO A 2 4.55 -9.60 -19.21
N PRO A 3 4.87 -10.17 -18.03
CA PRO A 3 3.83 -10.55 -17.08
C PRO A 3 2.89 -9.36 -16.88
N ALA A 4 1.58 -9.59 -16.91
CA ALA A 4 0.63 -8.54 -16.61
C ALA A 4 0.83 -8.15 -15.14
N LEU A 5 1.56 -7.05 -14.90
CA LEU A 5 1.71 -6.48 -13.56
C LEU A 5 0.32 -6.17 -13.02
N LYS A 6 0.02 -6.64 -11.81
CA LYS A 6 -1.29 -6.43 -11.19
C LYS A 6 -1.37 -5.04 -10.56
N LEU A 7 -0.27 -4.58 -9.95
CA LEU A 7 -0.14 -3.23 -9.44
C LEU A 7 0.59 -2.31 -10.43
N VAL A 8 0.38 -1.01 -10.29
CA VAL A 8 1.11 0.01 -11.04
C VAL A 8 2.60 -0.04 -10.72
N PRO A 9 3.50 0.33 -11.66
CA PRO A 9 4.94 0.13 -11.51
C PRO A 9 5.53 0.70 -10.21
N ILE A 10 5.07 1.87 -9.77
CA ILE A 10 5.53 2.50 -8.52
C ILE A 10 5.18 1.63 -7.31
N ALA A 11 3.99 1.04 -7.28
CA ALA A 11 3.56 0.19 -6.16
C ALA A 11 4.26 -1.18 -6.18
N GLU A 12 4.50 -1.75 -7.37
CA GLU A 12 5.30 -2.98 -7.52
C GLU A 12 6.74 -2.79 -7.02
N GLU A 13 7.38 -1.67 -7.38
CA GLU A 13 8.74 -1.35 -6.94
C GLU A 13 8.83 -1.21 -5.42
N GLU A 14 7.91 -0.47 -4.82
CA GLU A 14 7.85 -0.30 -3.35
C GLU A 14 7.53 -1.62 -2.64
N MET A 15 6.67 -2.45 -3.21
CA MET A 15 6.38 -3.78 -2.65
C MET A 15 7.62 -4.68 -2.69
N SER A 16 8.35 -4.69 -3.81
CA SER A 16 9.59 -5.47 -3.97
C SER A 16 10.63 -5.11 -2.91
N LYS A 17 10.83 -3.81 -2.64
CA LYS A 17 11.70 -3.33 -1.56
C LYS A 17 11.24 -3.84 -0.20
N ARG A 18 9.95 -3.70 0.11
CA ARG A 18 9.36 -4.15 1.38
C ARG A 18 9.46 -5.67 1.58
N CYS A 19 9.39 -6.47 0.52
CA CYS A 19 9.61 -7.92 0.58
C CYS A 19 11.02 -8.27 1.05
N VAL A 20 12.03 -7.57 0.53
CA VAL A 20 13.43 -7.77 0.94
C VAL A 20 13.59 -7.40 2.42
N ASP A 21 13.09 -6.23 2.83
CA ASP A 21 13.21 -5.75 4.22
C ASP A 21 12.44 -6.64 5.21
N ALA A 22 11.26 -7.11 4.82
CA ALA A 22 10.41 -7.98 5.63
C ALA A 22 11.07 -9.32 5.95
N GLY A 23 11.91 -9.84 5.05
CA GLY A 23 12.66 -11.08 5.25
C GLY A 23 13.61 -11.05 6.45
N PHE A 24 13.94 -9.86 6.95
CA PHE A 24 14.79 -9.69 8.15
C PHE A 24 14.00 -9.52 9.44
N LEU A 25 12.66 -9.42 9.37
CA LEU A 25 11.83 -9.16 10.54
C LEU A 25 11.38 -10.48 11.18
N ARG A 26 11.46 -10.53 12.51
CA ARG A 26 10.88 -11.63 13.28
C ARG A 26 9.38 -11.41 13.46
N VAL A 27 8.60 -12.47 13.30
CA VAL A 27 7.16 -12.47 13.50
C VAL A 27 6.80 -13.50 14.57
N ASP A 28 6.02 -13.07 15.56
CA ASP A 28 5.37 -13.98 16.50
C ASP A 28 3.86 -13.97 16.23
N GLU A 29 3.25 -15.15 16.15
CA GLU A 29 1.79 -15.28 16.02
C GLU A 29 1.11 -14.95 17.35
N LEU A 30 0.11 -14.07 17.30
CA LEU A 30 -0.71 -13.72 18.47
C LEU A 30 -2.06 -14.45 18.43
N ASN A 31 -2.71 -14.45 17.27
CA ASN A 31 -4.00 -15.10 17.07
C ASN A 31 -4.16 -15.56 15.62
N SER A 32 -4.15 -16.88 15.39
CA SER A 32 -4.32 -17.45 14.06
C SER A 32 -5.75 -17.31 13.50
N PHE A 33 -6.77 -17.27 14.35
CA PHE A 33 -8.15 -17.15 13.91
C PHE A 33 -8.47 -15.74 13.40
N HIS A 34 -7.95 -14.72 14.08
CA HIS A 34 -8.09 -13.31 13.68
C HIS A 34 -6.94 -12.81 12.79
N LEU A 35 -5.98 -13.67 12.45
CA LEU A 35 -4.80 -13.33 11.65
C LEU A 35 -4.02 -12.14 12.24
N GLU A 36 -3.78 -12.18 13.54
CA GLU A 36 -3.06 -11.18 14.30
C GLU A 36 -1.63 -11.63 14.62
N TYR A 37 -0.67 -10.75 14.37
CA TYR A 37 0.76 -11.01 14.51
C TYR A 37 1.47 -9.87 15.22
N SER A 38 2.53 -10.18 15.96
CA SER A 38 3.49 -9.22 16.51
C SER A 38 4.75 -9.27 15.69
N VAL A 39 5.08 -8.17 15.02
CA VAL A 39 6.31 -8.05 14.23
C VAL A 39 7.33 -7.22 14.98
N HIS A 40 8.56 -7.73 15.07
CA HIS A 40 9.70 -7.01 15.67
C HIS A 40 10.32 -6.13 14.59
N GLY A 41 10.14 -4.82 14.73
CA GLY A 41 10.71 -3.84 13.81
C GLY A 41 12.22 -3.73 13.96
N SER A 42 12.88 -3.27 12.90
CA SER A 42 14.31 -2.97 12.91
C SER A 42 14.68 -1.83 13.86
N ASP A 43 13.70 -1.03 14.28
CA ASP A 43 13.84 0.03 15.29
C ASP A 43 13.75 -0.48 16.74
N GLY A 44 13.66 -1.80 16.93
CA GLY A 44 13.56 -2.43 18.25
C GLY A 44 12.15 -2.35 18.88
N LYS A 45 11.15 -1.82 18.16
CA LYS A 45 9.77 -1.77 18.62
C LYS A 45 8.99 -2.99 18.13
N ARG A 46 7.85 -3.23 18.76
CA ARG A 46 6.89 -4.24 18.32
C ARG A 46 5.68 -3.59 17.69
N TYR A 47 5.25 -4.18 16.59
CA TYR A 47 4.09 -3.73 15.83
C TYR A 47 3.07 -4.86 15.76
N THR A 48 1.88 -4.60 16.27
CA THR A 48 0.73 -5.47 16.02
C THR A 48 0.25 -5.24 14.59
N VAL A 49 0.08 -6.35 13.87
CA VAL A 49 -0.45 -6.43 12.51
C VAL A 49 -1.72 -7.27 12.56
N ASP A 50 -2.80 -6.74 12.00
CA ASP A 50 -4.03 -7.45 11.69
C ASP A 50 -4.12 -7.51 10.16
N MET A 51 -4.22 -8.73 9.62
CA MET A 51 -4.22 -8.96 8.18
C MET A 51 -5.50 -8.49 7.48
N ALA A 52 -6.50 -8.01 8.22
CA ALA A 52 -7.57 -7.15 7.73
C ALA A 52 -7.12 -5.69 7.51
N MET A 53 -5.89 -5.51 7.01
CA MET A 53 -5.34 -4.22 6.55
C MET A 53 -5.02 -3.21 7.65
N LYS A 54 -4.53 -3.65 8.81
CA LYS A 54 -4.15 -2.75 9.89
C LYS A 54 -2.78 -3.07 10.44
N CYS A 55 -2.02 -2.02 10.75
CA CYS A 55 -0.77 -2.14 11.48
C CYS A 55 -0.62 -0.93 12.40
N THR A 56 -0.16 -1.17 13.62
CA THR A 56 0.13 -0.14 14.63
C THR A 56 1.20 0.87 14.21
N CYS A 57 1.98 0.61 13.14
CA CYS A 57 2.87 1.62 12.55
C CYS A 57 2.11 2.72 11.79
N GLY A 58 0.82 2.52 11.50
CA GLY A 58 -0.06 3.46 10.81
C GLY A 58 0.25 3.66 9.32
N GLN A 59 1.25 3.00 8.76
CA GLN A 59 1.62 3.17 7.35
C GLN A 59 0.57 2.58 6.42
N PHE A 60 -0.03 1.45 6.80
CA PHE A 60 -1.10 0.86 6.00
C PHE A 60 -2.27 1.85 5.81
N ASP A 61 -2.67 2.53 6.87
CA ASP A 61 -3.78 3.49 6.81
C ASP A 61 -3.47 4.71 5.93
N LYS A 62 -2.20 5.10 5.83
CA LYS A 62 -1.74 6.23 5.00
C LYS A 62 -1.58 5.82 3.55
N ASP A 63 -0.80 4.77 3.32
CA ASP A 63 -0.37 4.32 2.00
C ASP A 63 -1.45 3.51 1.29
N LYS A 64 -2.35 2.86 2.03
CA LYS A 64 -3.37 1.93 1.52
C LYS A 64 -2.78 0.69 0.81
N TYR A 65 -1.54 0.33 1.10
CA TYR A 65 -0.92 -0.94 0.72
C TYR A 65 -0.01 -1.47 1.84
N PRO A 66 0.34 -2.77 1.85
CA PRO A 66 1.09 -3.42 2.93
C PRO A 66 2.38 -2.69 3.30
N CYS A 67 2.52 -2.30 4.56
CA CYS A 67 3.79 -1.85 5.13
C CYS A 67 4.74 -3.05 5.33
N VAL A 68 6.02 -2.79 5.61
CA VAL A 68 7.03 -3.85 5.82
C VAL A 68 6.61 -4.88 6.89
N HIS A 69 5.95 -4.44 7.97
CA HIS A 69 5.45 -5.36 9.00
C HIS A 69 4.32 -6.25 8.48
N ALA A 70 3.41 -5.69 7.68
CA ALA A 70 2.32 -6.45 7.07
C ALA A 70 2.84 -7.47 6.04
N VAL A 71 3.88 -7.09 5.29
CA VAL A 71 4.57 -8.02 4.37
C VAL A 71 5.22 -9.15 5.16
N ALA A 72 5.93 -8.86 6.26
CA ALA A 72 6.52 -9.90 7.10
C ALA A 72 5.47 -10.87 7.67
N ALA A 73 4.35 -10.35 8.16
CA ALA A 73 3.23 -11.17 8.64
C ALA A 73 2.61 -12.02 7.50
N ALA A 74 2.44 -11.45 6.30
CA ALA A 74 1.96 -12.17 5.13
C ALA A 74 2.90 -13.32 4.73
N THR A 75 4.20 -13.07 4.68
CA THR A 75 5.22 -14.09 4.39
C THR A 75 5.18 -15.21 5.44
N PHE A 76 5.17 -14.86 6.73
CA PHE A 76 5.06 -15.82 7.82
C PHE A 76 3.80 -16.71 7.69
N MET A 77 2.67 -16.12 7.33
CA MET A 77 1.44 -16.87 7.06
C MET A 77 1.57 -17.81 5.87
N THR A 78 2.14 -17.36 4.76
CA THR A 78 2.34 -18.18 3.56
C THR A 78 3.20 -19.39 3.86
N ASP A 79 4.29 -19.20 4.59
CA ASP A 79 5.21 -20.28 4.98
C ASP A 79 4.51 -21.29 5.89
N LYS A 80 3.68 -20.82 6.83
CA LYS A 80 2.95 -21.68 7.77
C LYS A 80 1.78 -22.43 7.13
N ALA A 81 1.02 -21.76 6.25
CA ALA A 81 -0.18 -22.32 5.63
C ALA A 81 0.09 -23.09 4.32
N GLY A 82 1.31 -23.00 3.78
CA GLY A 82 1.65 -23.58 2.48
C GLY A 82 0.86 -22.98 1.31
N ARG A 83 0.28 -21.79 1.51
CA ARG A 83 -0.52 -21.07 0.51
C ARG A 83 0.20 -19.80 0.12
N GLU A 84 0.57 -19.72 -1.15
CA GLU A 84 1.11 -18.50 -1.73
C GLU A 84 0.07 -17.37 -1.62
N LEU A 85 0.41 -16.35 -0.84
CA LEU A 85 -0.39 -15.13 -0.71
C LEU A 85 0.21 -14.08 -1.64
N HIS A 86 -0.61 -13.57 -2.54
CA HIS A 86 -0.17 -12.52 -3.43
C HIS A 86 -0.39 -11.15 -2.77
N LEU A 87 0.69 -10.44 -2.42
CA LEU A 87 0.64 -9.16 -1.69
C LEU A 87 -0.25 -8.10 -2.36
N SER A 88 -0.41 -8.15 -3.68
CA SER A 88 -1.34 -7.28 -4.41
C SER A 88 -2.81 -7.42 -3.98
N GLU A 89 -3.21 -8.55 -3.40
CA GLU A 89 -4.55 -8.75 -2.83
C GLU A 89 -4.74 -7.91 -1.56
N TYR A 90 -3.63 -7.51 -0.93
CA TYR A 90 -3.62 -6.64 0.24
C TYR A 90 -3.43 -5.16 -0.10
N CYS A 91 -3.25 -4.83 -1.38
CA CYS A 91 -3.21 -3.44 -1.83
C CYS A 91 -4.62 -2.91 -2.08
N SER A 92 -4.84 -1.62 -1.81
CA SER A 92 -6.03 -0.95 -2.27
C SER A 92 -6.14 -0.96 -3.79
N LYS A 93 -7.37 -1.06 -4.29
CA LYS A 93 -7.69 -1.01 -5.72
C LYS A 93 -7.11 0.22 -6.42
N TYR A 94 -6.85 1.31 -5.69
CA TYR A 94 -6.21 2.51 -6.22
C TYR A 94 -4.84 2.26 -6.86
N TYR A 95 -4.17 1.16 -6.52
CA TYR A 95 -2.87 0.81 -7.09
C TYR A 95 -2.95 -0.26 -8.18
N LEU A 96 -4.15 -0.73 -8.56
CA LEU A 96 -4.30 -1.69 -9.64
C LEU A 96 -4.11 -1.00 -10.99
N VAL A 97 -3.38 -1.66 -11.89
CA VAL A 97 -3.20 -1.18 -13.28
C VAL A 97 -4.55 -0.96 -13.96
N GLU A 98 -5.50 -1.88 -13.75
CA GLU A 98 -6.86 -1.78 -14.27
C GLU A 98 -7.58 -0.51 -13.78
N GLN A 99 -7.46 -0.18 -12.49
CA GLN A 99 -8.12 0.99 -11.91
C GLN A 99 -7.54 2.29 -12.48
N TRP A 100 -6.22 2.34 -12.72
CA TRP A 100 -5.58 3.47 -13.39
C TRP A 100 -6.00 3.53 -14.86
N ALA A 101 -5.99 2.40 -15.58
CA ALA A 101 -6.44 2.35 -16.96
C ALA A 101 -7.87 2.90 -17.11
N LEU A 102 -8.79 2.54 -16.21
CA LEU A 102 -10.15 3.06 -16.17
C LEU A 102 -10.20 4.56 -15.84
N ALA A 103 -9.40 5.04 -14.89
CA ALA A 103 -9.36 6.46 -14.53
C ALA A 103 -8.88 7.36 -15.68
N TYR A 104 -7.92 6.86 -16.47
CA TYR A 104 -7.35 7.56 -17.62
C TYR A 104 -7.97 7.15 -18.96
N HIS A 105 -9.03 6.33 -18.94
CA HIS A 105 -9.70 5.88 -20.16
C HIS A 105 -10.49 7.01 -20.83
N MET A 106 -11.07 7.91 -20.02
CA MET A 106 -11.83 9.05 -20.51
C MET A 106 -10.94 10.23 -20.86
N THR A 107 -11.43 11.11 -21.72
CA THR A 107 -10.74 12.37 -22.06
C THR A 107 -10.49 13.19 -20.80
N ILE A 108 -9.21 13.47 -20.53
CA ILE A 108 -8.82 14.42 -19.49
C ILE A 108 -9.04 15.82 -20.06
N TYR A 109 -10.02 16.53 -19.49
CA TYR A 109 -10.22 17.93 -19.81
C TYR A 109 -9.12 18.75 -19.16
N HIS A 110 -8.42 19.54 -19.97
CA HIS A 110 -7.45 20.50 -19.46
C HIS A 110 -8.16 21.54 -18.59
N VAL A 111 -7.52 21.95 -17.50
CA VAL A 111 -7.89 23.19 -16.81
C VAL A 111 -7.72 24.33 -17.82
N SER A 112 -8.67 25.27 -17.85
CA SER A 112 -8.57 26.45 -18.72
C SER A 112 -7.27 27.21 -18.46
N HIS A 113 -6.83 28.00 -19.44
CA HIS A 113 -5.61 28.79 -19.28
C HIS A 113 -5.73 29.74 -18.09
N MET A 114 -4.63 30.02 -17.38
CA MET A 114 -4.65 30.88 -16.18
C MET A 114 -5.26 32.27 -16.43
N SER A 115 -5.22 32.77 -17.68
CA SER A 115 -5.89 34.04 -18.05
C SER A 115 -7.41 34.01 -17.89
N ASP A 116 -7.99 32.81 -17.97
CA ASP A 116 -9.44 32.62 -17.97
C ASP A 116 -9.96 32.32 -16.56
N TRP A 117 -9.06 32.29 -15.56
CA TRP A 117 -9.42 31.97 -14.19
C TRP A 117 -10.08 33.18 -13.52
N VAL A 118 -11.31 32.99 -13.04
CA VAL A 118 -11.97 33.94 -12.15
C VAL A 118 -11.44 33.72 -10.73
N ILE A 119 -10.51 34.56 -10.28
CA ILE A 119 -9.91 34.47 -8.95
C ILE A 119 -10.71 35.35 -7.98
N PRO A 120 -11.32 34.80 -6.90
CA PRO A 120 -12.05 35.56 -5.90
C PRO A 120 -11.21 36.67 -5.24
N GLU A 121 -11.88 37.77 -4.88
CA GLU A 121 -11.25 38.95 -4.29
C GLU A 121 -10.51 38.61 -2.99
N GLU A 122 -11.06 37.71 -2.16
CA GLU A 122 -10.44 37.32 -0.89
C GLU A 122 -9.11 36.60 -1.09
N ILE A 123 -8.94 35.89 -2.20
CA ILE A 123 -7.68 35.22 -2.56
C ILE A 123 -6.69 36.24 -3.11
N ARG A 124 -7.15 37.17 -3.96
CA ARG A 124 -6.32 38.27 -4.48
C ARG A 124 -5.81 39.21 -3.38
N ALA A 125 -6.60 39.41 -2.33
CA ALA A 125 -6.27 40.31 -1.22
C ALA A 125 -5.25 39.71 -0.22
N LYS A 126 -4.95 38.41 -0.30
CA LYS A 126 -3.94 37.72 0.54
C LYS A 126 -2.50 37.84 0.01
N LYS A 127 -2.22 38.84 -0.83
CA LYS A 127 -0.86 39.12 -1.30
C LYS A 127 0.03 39.67 -0.20
#